data_AF-A0A973DZA7-F1
#
_entry.id   AF-A0A973DZA7-F1
#
_cell.length_a   1.000
_cell.length_b   1.000
_cell.length_c   1.000
_cell.angle_alpha   90.00
_cell.angle_beta   90.00
_cell.angle_gamma   90.00
#
_symmetry.space_group_name_H-M   'P 1'
#
loop_
_entity.id
_entity.type
_entity.pdbx_description
1 polymer ?
#
loop_
_entity_poly.entity_id
_entity_poly.type
_entity_poly.pdbx_seq_one_letter_code
_entity_poly.pdbx_strand_id
1 'polypeptide(L)' 'AIQTRRLTMGVADGIVEADGEVIYQVKDMKVALSES' A
#
# COMPACT_ATOMS: atom_id res chain seq x y z
N ALA A 1 -20.29 20.72 -12.50
CA ALA A 1 -19.64 20.46 -11.19
C ALA A 1 -18.84 19.18 -11.29
N ILE A 2 -17.51 19.26 -11.35
CA ILE A 2 -16.64 18.07 -11.37
C ILE A 2 -16.31 17.77 -9.91
N GLN A 3 -17.00 16.80 -9.31
CA GLN A 3 -16.61 16.25 -8.01
C GLN A 3 -15.35 15.41 -8.22
N THR A 4 -14.18 16.00 -8.03
CA THR A 4 -12.94 15.25 -7.85
C THR A 4 -13.05 14.50 -6.53
N ARG A 5 -13.49 13.24 -6.58
CA ARG A 5 -13.40 12.31 -5.45
C ARG A 5 -11.91 12.13 -5.16
N ARG A 6 -11.40 12.82 -4.14
CA ARG A 6 -10.00 12.70 -3.73
C ARG A 6 -9.82 11.31 -3.10
N LEU A 7 -9.31 10.37 -3.88
CA LEU A 7 -8.87 9.09 -3.35
C LEU A 7 -7.54 9.32 -2.63
N THR A 8 -7.49 9.05 -1.33
CA THR A 8 -6.24 9.06 -0.57
C THR A 8 -5.47 7.79 -0.90
N MET A 9 -4.34 7.94 -1.60
CA MET A 9 -3.45 6.83 -1.98
C MET A 9 -2.18 6.88 -1.11
N GLY A 10 -1.89 5.78 -0.42
CA GLY A 10 -0.64 5.56 0.29
C GLY A 10 0.29 4.66 -0.53
N VAL A 11 1.59 4.94 -0.48
CA VAL A 11 2.64 4.06 -0.99
C VAL A 11 3.46 3.56 0.19
N ALA A 12 3.67 2.24 0.27
CA ALA A 12 4.47 1.63 1.33
C ALA A 12 5.38 0.53 0.77
N ASP A 13 6.50 0.32 1.44
CA ASP A 13 7.34 -0.87 1.24
C ASP A 13 7.17 -1.78 2.45
N GLY A 14 7.22 -3.10 2.22
CA GLY A 14 7.05 -4.10 3.27
C GLY A 14 8.09 -5.20 3.13
N ILE A 15 8.67 -5.62 4.25
CA ILE A 15 9.53 -6.80 4.34
C ILE A 15 8.90 -7.76 5.33
N VAL A 16 8.82 -9.03 4.93
CA VAL A 16 8.33 -10.12 5.78
C VAL A 16 9.53 -10.96 6.17
N GLU A 17 9.80 -10.98 7.46
CA GLU A 17 10.82 -11.82 8.09
C GLU A 17 10.15 -12.99 8.79
N ALA A 18 10.62 -14.20 8.52
CA ALA A 18 10.23 -15.42 9.23
C ALA A 18 11.51 -16.11 9.71
N ASP A 19 11.55 -16.46 11.00
CA ASP A 19 12.67 -17.19 11.61
C ASP A 19 14.05 -16.52 11.46
N GLY A 20 14.08 -15.18 11.36
CA GLY A 20 15.30 -14.40 11.19
C GLY A 20 15.79 -14.26 9.75
N GLU A 21 15.02 -14.76 8.78
CA GLU A 21 15.32 -14.63 7.35
C GLU A 21 14.20 -13.86 6.62
N VAL A 22 14.58 -12.93 5.74
CA VAL A 22 13.62 -12.15 4.95
C VAL A 22 13.07 -13.05 3.85
N ILE A 23 11.83 -13.52 4.03
CA ILE A 23 11.19 -14.44 3.08
C ILE A 23 10.49 -13.71 1.92
N TYR A 24 10.02 -12.47 2.14
CA TYR A 24 9.37 -11.69 1.10
C TYR A 24 9.70 -10.21 1.23
N GLN A 25 9.98 -9.58 0.10
CA GLN A 25 10.14 -8.13 -0.01
C GLN A 25 9.12 -7.61 -1.01
N VAL A 26 8.27 -6.69 -0.56
CA VAL A 26 7.29 -5.98 -1.38
C VAL A 26 7.79 -4.56 -1.53
N LYS A 27 8.05 -4.16 -2.78
CA LYS A 27 8.33 -2.77 -3.17
C LYS A 27 7.13 -2.14 -3.84
N ASP A 28 6.95 -0.85 -3.62
CA ASP A 28 5.95 -0.01 -4.29
C ASP A 28 4.50 -0.48 -4.08
N MET A 29 4.17 -0.86 -2.84
CA MET A 29 2.79 -1.22 -2.48
C MET A 29 1.89 0.01 -2.56
N LYS A 30 0.91 0.00 -3.46
CA LYS A 30 -0.06 1.08 -3.63
C LYS A 30 -1.37 0.70 -2.95
N VAL A 31 -1.76 1.45 -1.93
CA VAL A 31 -3.00 1.25 -1.18
C VAL A 31 -3.90 2.47 -1.40
N ALA A 32 -5.14 2.25 -1.84
CA ALA A 32 -6.12 3.31 -2.00
C ALA A 32 -7.31 3.06 -1.07
N LEU A 33 -7.71 4.08 -0.32
CA LEU A 33 -8.92 4.04 0.49
C LEU A 33 -10.12 4.41 -0.41
N SER A 34 -11.04 3.47 -0.58
CA SER A 34 -12.33 3.69 -1.24
C SER A 34 -13.44 3.62 -0.20
N GLU A 35 -14.09 4.75 0.08
CA GLU A 35 -15.35 4.76 0.81
C GLU A 35 -16.42 4.13 -0.10
N SER A 36 -17.14 3.14 0.43
CA SER A 36 -18.15 2.34 -0.29
C SER A 36 -19.42 3.13 -0.62
#